data_AF-A0A022MNQ7-F1
#
_entry.id   AF-A0A022MNQ7-F1
#
_cell.length_a   1.000
_cell.length_b   1.000
_cell.length_c   1.000
_cell.angle_alpha   90.00
_cell.angle_beta   90.00
_cell.angle_gamma   90.00
#
_symmetry.space_group_name_H-M   'P 1'
#
loop_
_entity.id
_entity.type
_entity.pdbx_description
1 polymer ?
#
loop_
_entity_poly.entity_id
_entity_poly.type
_entity_poly.pdbx_seq_one_letter_code
_entity_poly.pdbx_strand_id
1 'polypeptide(L)'
;MDEELRSLTERLRQESGGTAEYRQLARTEDPDDLAAVLTAAGRPLWARELAAFRLGVAGDRRAFESLVLLLNHRDPPRCASAAYALARLGDPRTARAAAALATNELRVAYALHPVRLLVTLRAPESVPALITTLRRRLRPHDPYRRVALACVEGLGALGDARARPVLDEALAHPPLAEAAVHALARLPRRG
;
A
#
# COMPACT_ATOMS: atom_id res chain seq x y z
N MET A 1 1.15 -8.33 -20.10
CA MET A 1 1.89 -7.16 -19.60
C MET A 1 1.06 -6.54 -18.50
N ASP A 2 1.67 -6.44 -17.32
CA ASP A 2 1.09 -5.94 -16.08
C ASP A 2 0.56 -4.50 -16.20
N GLU A 3 -0.68 -4.26 -15.78
CA GLU A 3 -1.37 -2.97 -15.93
C GLU A 3 -0.70 -1.86 -15.11
N GLU A 4 -0.20 -2.20 -13.93
CA GLU A 4 0.55 -1.29 -13.05
C GLU A 4 1.84 -0.80 -13.72
N LEU A 5 2.58 -1.71 -14.36
CA LEU A 5 3.78 -1.35 -15.10
C LEU A 5 3.46 -0.39 -16.27
N ARG A 6 2.34 -0.59 -16.97
CA ARG A 6 1.94 0.29 -18.07
C ARG A 6 1.58 1.69 -17.55
N SER A 7 0.74 1.77 -16.52
CA SER A 7 0.34 3.04 -15.90
C SER A 7 1.54 3.82 -15.36
N LEU A 8 2.46 3.13 -14.66
CA LEU A 8 3.69 3.72 -14.15
C LEU A 8 4.59 4.22 -15.28
N THR A 9 4.84 3.41 -16.31
CA THR A 9 5.74 3.82 -17.41
C THR A 9 5.18 4.99 -18.22
N GLU A 10 3.88 5.05 -18.46
CA GLU A 10 3.25 6.18 -19.14
C GLU A 10 3.39 7.48 -18.33
N ARG A 11 3.09 7.43 -17.03
CA ARG A 11 3.23 8.59 -16.14
C ARG A 11 4.68 9.05 -16.01
N LEU A 12 5.62 8.13 -15.78
CA LEU A 12 7.04 8.47 -15.63
C LEU A 12 7.65 8.98 -16.94
N ARG A 13 7.17 8.52 -18.10
CA ARG A 13 7.55 9.08 -19.39
C ARG A 13 7.11 10.53 -19.53
N GLN A 14 5.91 10.88 -19.08
CA GLN A 14 5.43 12.27 -19.08
C GLN A 14 6.24 13.14 -18.11
N GLU A 15 6.46 12.69 -16.87
CA GLU A 15 7.22 13.43 -15.85
C GLU A 15 8.69 13.65 -16.24
N SER A 16 9.29 12.68 -16.94
CA SER A 16 10.67 12.78 -17.44
C SER A 16 10.79 13.56 -18.74
N GLY A 17 9.69 13.92 -19.40
CA GLY A 17 9.70 14.47 -20.75
C GLY A 17 10.21 13.49 -21.82
N GLY A 18 10.26 12.19 -21.54
CA GLY A 18 10.78 11.17 -22.46
C GLY A 18 12.28 11.32 -22.75
N THR A 19 13.04 11.87 -21.81
CA THR A 19 14.49 12.09 -21.93
C THR A 19 15.27 10.82 -22.28
N ALA A 20 16.50 11.00 -22.78
CA ALA A 20 17.42 9.90 -23.02
C ALA A 20 17.67 9.08 -21.75
N GLU A 21 17.78 9.76 -20.61
CA GLU A 21 17.95 9.15 -19.29
C GLU A 21 16.78 8.24 -18.91
N TYR A 22 15.54 8.68 -19.12
CA TYR A 22 14.37 7.83 -18.89
C TYR A 22 14.44 6.56 -19.74
N ARG A 23 14.73 6.70 -21.03
CA ARG A 23 14.85 5.55 -21.95
C ARG A 23 15.96 4.60 -21.54
N GLN A 24 17.09 5.12 -21.07
CA GLN A 24 18.21 4.32 -20.57
C GLN A 24 17.80 3.55 -19.31
N LEU A 25 17.26 4.23 -18.30
CA LEU A 25 16.82 3.60 -17.05
C LEU A 25 15.65 2.63 -17.24
N ALA A 26 14.80 2.84 -18.25
CA ALA A 26 13.72 1.91 -18.56
C ALA A 26 14.22 0.62 -19.23
N ARG A 27 15.38 0.67 -19.89
CA ARG A 27 15.96 -0.45 -20.65
C ARG A 27 17.10 -1.17 -19.95
N THR A 28 17.79 -0.52 -19.01
CA THR A 28 18.93 -1.15 -18.32
C THR A 28 18.49 -2.44 -17.63
N GLU A 29 19.18 -3.54 -17.85
CA GLU A 29 18.92 -4.81 -17.13
C GLU A 29 19.81 -4.95 -15.91
N ASP A 30 20.74 -4.00 -15.70
CA ASP A 30 21.69 -4.01 -14.60
C ASP A 30 21.01 -3.50 -13.30
N PRO A 31 20.88 -4.35 -12.26
CA PRO A 31 20.32 -3.93 -10.99
C PRO A 31 21.22 -2.97 -10.22
N ASP A 32 22.54 -2.96 -10.46
CA ASP A 32 23.48 -2.06 -9.79
C ASP A 32 23.33 -0.62 -10.30
N ASP A 33 23.10 -0.43 -11.60
CA ASP A 33 22.72 0.86 -12.18
C ASP A 33 21.45 1.42 -11.52
N LEU A 34 20.42 0.59 -11.38
CA LEU A 34 19.17 0.98 -10.74
C LEU A 34 19.38 1.30 -9.25
N ALA A 35 20.20 0.52 -8.55
CA ALA A 35 20.49 0.74 -7.14
C ALA A 35 21.28 2.05 -6.92
N ALA A 36 22.19 2.38 -7.83
CA ALA A 36 22.92 3.65 -7.80
C ALA A 36 21.97 4.86 -7.94
N VAL A 37 20.89 4.75 -8.72
CA VAL A 37 19.86 5.80 -8.83
C VAL A 37 19.14 6.05 -7.50
N LEU A 38 18.97 5.03 -6.65
CA LEU A 38 18.30 5.18 -5.36
C LEU A 38 19.11 6.03 -4.38
N THR A 39 20.44 5.88 -4.39
CA THR A 39 21.34 6.52 -3.43
C THR A 39 21.95 7.83 -3.92
N ALA A 40 22.02 8.04 -5.24
CA ALA A 40 22.62 9.24 -5.80
C ALA A 40 21.87 10.52 -5.38
N ALA A 41 22.63 11.58 -5.07
CA ALA A 41 22.10 12.90 -4.75
C ALA A 41 21.49 13.57 -5.99
N GLY A 42 20.49 14.44 -5.79
CA GLY A 42 19.90 15.25 -6.87
C GLY A 42 19.07 14.49 -7.92
N ARG A 43 18.92 13.16 -7.81
CA ARG A 43 18.09 12.40 -8.75
C ARG A 43 16.63 12.87 -8.69
N PRO A 44 15.94 12.98 -9.84
CA PRO A 44 14.53 13.35 -9.84
C PRO A 44 13.66 12.22 -9.27
N LEU A 45 12.49 12.57 -8.75
CA LEU A 45 11.58 11.60 -8.13
C LEU A 45 11.15 10.50 -9.11
N TRP A 46 10.90 10.84 -10.37
CA TRP A 46 10.52 9.87 -11.41
C TRP A 46 11.59 8.79 -11.60
N ALA A 47 12.88 9.14 -11.49
CA ALA A 47 13.99 8.20 -11.67
C ALA A 47 14.10 7.25 -10.47
N ARG A 48 13.97 7.77 -9.25
CA ARG A 48 13.94 6.95 -8.03
C ARG A 48 12.75 6.00 -8.01
N GLU A 49 11.58 6.47 -8.44
CA GLU A 49 10.40 5.63 -8.56
C GLU A 49 10.59 4.51 -9.57
N LEU A 50 11.09 4.82 -10.78
CA LEU A 50 11.36 3.80 -11.79
C LEU A 50 12.33 2.74 -11.28
N ALA A 51 13.45 3.17 -10.70
CA ALA A 51 14.45 2.27 -10.16
C ALA A 51 13.91 1.40 -9.02
N ALA A 52 13.23 2.00 -8.05
CA ALA A 52 12.66 1.29 -6.92
C ALA A 52 11.60 0.28 -7.36
N PHE A 53 10.73 0.65 -8.31
CA PHE A 53 9.72 -0.25 -8.85
C PHE A 53 10.36 -1.45 -9.56
N ARG A 54 11.30 -1.20 -10.48
CA ARG A 54 11.95 -2.27 -11.26
C ARG A 54 12.74 -3.23 -10.37
N LEU A 55 13.53 -2.70 -9.43
CA LEU A 55 14.25 -3.50 -8.45
C LEU A 55 13.30 -4.30 -7.55
N GLY A 56 12.23 -3.68 -7.05
CA GLY A 56 11.22 -4.34 -6.21
C GLY A 56 10.54 -5.50 -6.93
N VAL A 57 10.13 -5.29 -8.18
CA VAL A 57 9.52 -6.32 -9.03
C VAL A 57 10.49 -7.47 -9.35
N ALA A 58 11.78 -7.18 -9.44
CA ALA A 58 12.85 -8.15 -9.63
C ALA A 58 13.26 -8.89 -8.33
N GLY A 59 12.72 -8.49 -7.16
CA GLY A 59 13.06 -9.11 -5.87
C GLY A 59 14.30 -8.51 -5.19
N ASP A 60 14.85 -7.40 -5.69
CA ASP A 60 16.02 -6.76 -5.10
C ASP A 60 15.63 -5.88 -3.89
N ARG A 61 16.04 -6.34 -2.70
CA ARG A 61 15.73 -5.70 -1.40
C ARG A 61 16.32 -4.32 -1.21
N ARG A 62 17.26 -3.88 -2.05
CA ARG A 62 17.77 -2.50 -2.05
C ARG A 62 16.67 -1.48 -2.35
N ALA A 63 15.58 -1.89 -3.01
CA ALA A 63 14.42 -1.05 -3.26
C ALA A 63 13.56 -0.75 -2.03
N PHE A 64 13.67 -1.55 -0.97
CA PHE A 64 12.70 -1.59 0.14
C PHE A 64 12.42 -0.20 0.74
N GLU A 65 13.47 0.52 1.16
CA GLU A 65 13.30 1.82 1.83
C GLU A 65 12.67 2.87 0.91
N SER A 66 13.08 2.88 -0.37
CA SER A 66 12.52 3.80 -1.37
C SER A 66 11.05 3.50 -1.65
N LEU A 67 10.67 2.22 -1.72
CA LEU A 67 9.28 1.82 -1.91
C LEU A 67 8.41 2.14 -0.68
N VAL A 68 8.92 1.95 0.54
CA VAL A 68 8.19 2.34 1.77
C VAL A 68 7.96 3.85 1.82
N LEU A 69 8.93 4.65 1.39
CA LEU A 69 8.75 6.11 1.27
C LEU A 69 7.66 6.46 0.24
N LEU A 70 7.68 5.82 -0.93
CA LEU A 70 6.68 6.03 -1.98
C LEU A 70 5.27 5.56 -1.59
N LEU A 71 5.16 4.49 -0.78
CA LEU A 71 3.90 4.00 -0.24
C LEU A 71 3.18 5.04 0.64
N ASN A 72 3.95 5.94 1.26
CA ASN A 72 3.45 7.04 2.10
C ASN A 72 3.41 8.40 1.36
N HIS A 73 3.40 8.39 0.03
CA HIS A 73 3.38 9.62 -0.76
C HIS A 73 1.97 10.24 -0.85
N ARG A 74 1.89 11.53 -1.19
CA ARG A 74 0.61 12.23 -1.37
C ARG A 74 -0.12 11.90 -2.69
N ASP A 75 0.58 11.23 -3.60
CA ASP A 75 0.15 10.99 -4.98
C ASP A 75 -0.33 9.54 -5.11
N PRO A 76 -1.65 9.27 -5.19
CA PRO A 76 -2.19 7.92 -5.11
C PRO A 76 -1.61 6.91 -6.12
N PRO A 77 -1.37 7.25 -7.40
CA PRO A 77 -0.73 6.36 -8.36
C PRO A 77 0.67 5.86 -7.93
N ARG A 78 1.47 6.70 -7.27
CA ARG A 78 2.79 6.28 -6.75
C ARG A 78 2.64 5.30 -5.60
N CYS A 79 1.68 5.53 -4.71
CA CYS A 79 1.40 4.63 -3.60
C CYS A 79 0.92 3.25 -4.09
N ALA A 80 0.09 3.23 -5.15
CA ALA A 80 -0.36 1.98 -5.80
C ALA A 80 0.83 1.21 -6.39
N SER A 81 1.66 1.88 -7.19
CA SER A 81 2.86 1.29 -7.81
C SER A 81 3.83 0.75 -6.75
N ALA A 82 4.02 1.51 -5.65
CA ALA A 82 4.87 1.11 -4.54
C ALA A 82 4.31 -0.09 -3.77
N ALA A 83 3.00 -0.11 -3.49
CA ALA A 83 2.35 -1.24 -2.85
C ALA A 83 2.49 -2.52 -3.69
N TYR A 84 2.29 -2.41 -5.01
CA TYR A 84 2.47 -3.51 -5.93
C TYR A 84 3.91 -4.05 -5.92
N ALA A 85 4.91 -3.17 -6.07
CA ALA A 85 6.31 -3.57 -6.04
C ALA A 85 6.73 -4.16 -4.69
N LEU A 86 6.22 -3.64 -3.56
CA LEU A 86 6.48 -4.19 -2.23
C LEU A 86 5.90 -5.58 -2.02
N ALA A 87 4.69 -5.84 -2.52
CA ALA A 87 4.08 -7.16 -2.47
C ALA A 87 4.91 -8.19 -3.28
N ARG A 88 5.42 -7.77 -4.43
CA ARG A 88 6.28 -8.60 -5.29
C ARG A 88 7.69 -8.78 -4.76
N LEU A 89 8.23 -7.77 -4.08
CA LEU A 89 9.56 -7.81 -3.49
C LEU A 89 9.69 -8.95 -2.47
N GLY A 90 8.60 -9.27 -1.74
CA GLY A 90 8.60 -10.35 -0.75
C GLY A 90 9.58 -10.11 0.41
N ASP A 91 9.95 -8.85 0.68
CA ASP A 91 10.79 -8.53 1.83
C ASP A 91 9.97 -8.76 3.12
N PRO A 92 10.51 -9.53 4.10
CA PRO A 92 9.78 -9.84 5.33
C PRO A 92 9.43 -8.60 6.17
N ARG A 93 10.10 -7.46 5.94
CA ARG A 93 9.83 -6.20 6.64
C ARG A 93 8.59 -5.47 6.12
N THR A 94 8.06 -5.85 4.95
CA THR A 94 6.97 -5.12 4.27
C THR A 94 5.71 -5.04 5.11
N ALA A 95 5.25 -6.14 5.72
CA ALA A 95 4.04 -6.15 6.53
C ALA A 95 4.15 -5.18 7.72
N ARG A 96 5.29 -5.21 8.43
CA ARG A 96 5.55 -4.32 9.56
C ARG A 96 5.59 -2.85 9.14
N ALA A 97 6.22 -2.53 8.01
CA ALA A 97 6.26 -1.16 7.49
C ALA A 97 4.86 -0.67 7.10
N ALA A 98 4.08 -1.50 6.39
CA ALA A 98 2.71 -1.17 6.02
C ALA A 98 1.80 -0.98 7.25
N ALA A 99 1.96 -1.81 8.29
CA ALA A 99 1.25 -1.67 9.55
C ALA A 99 1.58 -0.36 10.27
N ALA A 100 2.86 0.02 10.31
CA ALA A 100 3.29 1.30 10.88
C ALA A 100 2.69 2.49 10.14
N LEU A 101 2.63 2.44 8.81
CA LEU A 101 2.01 3.50 8.00
C LEU A 101 0.49 3.54 8.17
N ALA A 102 -0.17 2.38 8.19
CA ALA A 102 -1.63 2.29 8.33
C ALA A 102 -2.14 2.80 9.67
N THR A 103 -1.33 2.70 10.73
CA THR A 103 -1.68 3.08 12.11
C THR A 103 -1.14 4.45 12.54
N ASN A 104 -0.48 5.17 11.63
CA ASN A 104 0.07 6.50 11.89
C ASN A 104 -1.01 7.60 11.77
N GLU A 105 -1.43 8.15 12.90
CA GLU A 105 -2.47 9.19 12.97
C GLU A 105 -2.08 10.50 12.30
N LEU A 106 -0.79 10.83 12.27
CA LEU A 106 -0.29 12.06 11.62
C LEU A 106 -0.35 11.96 10.08
N ARG A 107 -0.53 10.75 9.53
CA ARG A 107 -0.45 10.45 8.10
C ARG A 107 -1.62 9.61 7.60
N VAL A 108 -2.72 9.55 8.34
CA VAL A 108 -3.89 8.70 8.04
C VAL A 108 -4.49 8.97 6.66
N ALA A 109 -4.38 10.20 6.14
CA ALA A 109 -4.79 10.54 4.77
C ALA A 109 -4.12 9.67 3.69
N TYR A 110 -2.95 9.10 3.97
CA TYR A 110 -2.17 8.27 3.06
C TYR A 110 -2.27 6.77 3.38
N ALA A 111 -3.04 6.38 4.41
CA ALA A 111 -3.11 5.01 4.90
C ALA A 111 -3.84 4.03 3.97
N LEU A 112 -4.53 4.50 2.92
CA LEU A 112 -5.33 3.65 2.04
C LEU A 112 -4.52 2.52 1.38
N HIS A 113 -3.36 2.83 0.80
CA HIS A 113 -2.51 1.84 0.13
C HIS A 113 -1.78 0.93 1.13
N PRO A 114 -1.24 1.43 2.25
CA PRO A 114 -0.78 0.57 3.34
C PRO A 114 -1.83 -0.45 3.82
N VAL A 115 -3.09 -0.03 4.01
CA VAL A 115 -4.19 -0.93 4.40
C VAL A 115 -4.43 -2.00 3.34
N ARG A 116 -4.53 -1.61 2.06
CA ARG A 116 -4.72 -2.56 0.96
C ARG A 116 -3.56 -3.54 0.83
N LEU A 117 -2.33 -3.05 0.98
CA LEU A 117 -1.13 -3.90 0.96
C LEU A 117 -1.17 -4.95 2.07
N LEU A 118 -1.55 -4.58 3.30
CA LEU A 118 -1.71 -5.54 4.39
C LEU A 118 -2.74 -6.63 4.08
N VAL A 119 -3.85 -6.29 3.42
CA VAL A 119 -4.84 -7.28 2.99
C VAL A 119 -4.25 -8.24 1.95
N THR A 120 -3.50 -7.72 0.97
CA THR A 120 -2.82 -8.53 -0.05
C THR A 120 -1.79 -9.47 0.58
N LEU A 121 -0.99 -8.98 1.53
CA LEU A 121 0.06 -9.77 2.17
C LEU A 121 -0.48 -10.87 3.10
N ARG A 122 -1.68 -10.68 3.66
CA ARG A 122 -2.29 -11.59 4.66
C ARG A 122 -1.33 -11.96 5.81
N ALA A 123 -0.52 -11.00 6.25
CA ALA A 123 0.50 -11.20 7.27
C ALA A 123 -0.08 -11.14 8.70
N PRO A 124 0.64 -11.63 9.73
CA PRO A 124 0.21 -11.56 11.12
C PRO A 124 -0.12 -10.14 11.60
N GLU A 125 0.53 -9.12 11.04
CA GLU A 125 0.33 -7.71 11.35
C GLU A 125 -0.96 -7.13 10.74
N SER A 126 -1.52 -7.76 9.70
CA SER A 126 -2.62 -7.20 8.91
C SER A 126 -3.89 -7.01 9.73
N VAL A 127 -4.35 -8.05 10.42
CA VAL A 127 -5.59 -7.99 11.20
C VAL A 127 -5.46 -6.99 12.37
N PRO A 128 -4.42 -7.05 13.23
CA PRO A 128 -4.26 -6.07 14.30
C PRO A 128 -4.19 -4.63 13.80
N ALA A 129 -3.43 -4.35 12.72
CA ALA A 129 -3.32 -3.01 12.17
C ALA A 129 -4.65 -2.48 11.64
N LEU A 130 -5.40 -3.29 10.87
CA LEU A 130 -6.71 -2.90 10.35
C LEU A 130 -7.74 -2.68 11.47
N ILE A 131 -7.71 -3.49 12.54
CA ILE A 131 -8.58 -3.27 13.72
C ILE A 131 -8.25 -1.94 14.39
N THR A 132 -6.97 -1.68 14.67
CA THR A 132 -6.53 -0.41 15.27
C THR A 132 -6.92 0.77 14.40
N THR A 133 -6.72 0.65 13.08
CA THR A 133 -7.06 1.71 12.14
C THR A 133 -8.57 1.91 12.04
N LEU A 134 -9.39 0.86 11.99
CA LEU A 134 -10.84 1.02 11.94
C LEU A 134 -11.40 1.65 13.23
N ARG A 135 -11.00 1.16 14.41
CA ARG A 135 -11.52 1.66 15.71
C ARG A 135 -11.40 3.17 15.88
N ARG A 136 -10.28 3.73 15.46
CA ARG A 136 -10.03 5.18 15.57
C ARG A 136 -10.85 6.00 14.57
N ARG A 137 -11.41 5.35 13.54
CA ARG A 137 -12.23 5.93 12.46
C ARG A 137 -13.75 5.73 12.67
N LEU A 138 -14.14 5.03 13.73
CA LEU A 138 -15.55 4.87 14.13
C LEU A 138 -16.04 6.05 14.99
N ARG A 139 -15.51 7.26 14.78
CA ARG A 139 -16.00 8.47 15.45
C ARG A 139 -17.02 9.17 14.53
N PRO A 140 -18.06 9.81 15.09
CA PRO A 140 -18.93 10.67 14.29
C PRO A 140 -18.11 11.70 13.51
N HIS A 141 -18.41 11.88 12.22
CA HIS A 141 -17.75 12.84 11.33
C HIS A 141 -16.25 12.61 11.07
N ASP A 142 -15.73 11.39 11.22
CA ASP A 142 -14.35 11.09 10.78
C ASP A 142 -14.18 11.35 9.26
N PRO A 143 -13.19 12.17 8.84
CA PRO A 143 -13.03 12.56 7.44
C PRO A 143 -12.41 11.45 6.57
N TYR A 144 -11.86 10.39 7.17
CA TYR A 144 -11.12 9.33 6.49
C TYR A 144 -11.99 8.10 6.19
N ARG A 145 -13.24 8.34 5.77
CA ARG A 145 -14.21 7.28 5.42
C ARG A 145 -13.63 6.23 4.47
N ARG A 146 -12.86 6.64 3.45
CA ARG A 146 -12.25 5.71 2.49
C ARG A 146 -11.30 4.71 3.15
N VAL A 147 -10.55 5.15 4.17
CA VAL A 147 -9.64 4.28 4.94
C VAL A 147 -10.46 3.34 5.83
N ALA A 148 -11.50 3.86 6.49
CA ALA A 148 -12.40 3.05 7.31
C ALA A 148 -13.06 1.92 6.49
N LEU A 149 -13.61 2.26 5.32
CA LEU A 149 -14.22 1.29 4.40
C LEU A 149 -13.20 0.22 3.95
N ALA A 150 -11.99 0.64 3.55
CA ALA A 150 -10.94 -0.31 3.18
C ALA A 150 -10.54 -1.25 4.33
N CYS A 151 -10.58 -0.78 5.58
CA CYS A 151 -10.36 -1.65 6.74
C CYS A 151 -11.50 -2.65 6.91
N VAL A 152 -12.76 -2.23 6.78
CA VAL A 152 -13.93 -3.12 6.89
C VAL A 152 -13.88 -4.23 5.84
N GLU A 153 -13.72 -3.85 4.57
CA GLU A 153 -13.60 -4.79 3.45
C GLU A 153 -12.40 -5.72 3.62
N GLY A 154 -11.27 -5.16 4.03
CA GLY A 154 -10.03 -5.88 4.28
C GLY A 154 -10.16 -6.92 5.40
N LEU A 155 -10.76 -6.55 6.53
CA LEU A 155 -11.00 -7.46 7.65
C LEU A 155 -11.93 -8.61 7.25
N GLY A 156 -12.97 -8.33 6.46
CA GLY A 156 -13.84 -9.36 5.89
C GLY A 156 -13.10 -10.30 4.93
N ALA A 157 -12.19 -9.79 4.10
CA ALA A 157 -11.37 -10.59 3.20
C ALA A 157 -10.32 -11.45 3.91
N LEU A 158 -9.80 -10.97 5.06
CA LEU A 158 -8.87 -11.71 5.91
C LEU A 158 -9.57 -12.82 6.68
N GLY A 159 -10.85 -12.67 7.03
CA GLY A 159 -11.66 -13.75 7.61
C GLY A 159 -11.35 -14.09 9.06
N ASP A 160 -10.59 -13.24 9.76
CA ASP A 160 -10.13 -13.51 11.13
C ASP A 160 -11.19 -13.12 12.17
N ALA A 161 -11.55 -14.07 13.04
CA ALA A 161 -12.57 -13.88 14.09
C ALA A 161 -12.26 -12.71 15.04
N ARG A 162 -10.98 -12.35 15.22
CA ARG A 162 -10.56 -11.19 16.03
C ARG A 162 -11.12 -9.87 15.52
N ALA A 163 -11.50 -9.79 14.24
CA ALA A 163 -12.10 -8.61 13.64
C ALA A 163 -13.57 -8.40 14.02
N ARG A 164 -14.26 -9.43 14.51
CA ARG A 164 -15.71 -9.38 14.74
C ARG A 164 -16.15 -8.21 15.62
N PRO A 165 -15.54 -7.92 16.80
CA PRO A 165 -16.00 -6.83 17.65
C PRO A 165 -15.97 -5.46 16.96
N VAL A 166 -14.90 -5.13 16.23
CA VAL A 166 -14.81 -3.83 15.54
C VAL A 166 -15.74 -3.74 14.33
N LEU A 167 -16.04 -4.87 13.68
CA LEU A 167 -16.99 -4.92 12.58
C LEU A 167 -18.44 -4.81 13.10
N ASP A 168 -18.75 -5.39 14.25
CA ASP A 168 -20.04 -5.19 14.93
C ASP A 168 -20.21 -3.71 15.33
N GLU A 169 -19.17 -3.05 15.87
CA GLU A 169 -19.17 -1.60 16.13
C GLU A 169 -19.43 -0.80 14.84
N ALA A 170 -18.84 -1.22 13.71
CA ALA A 170 -19.00 -0.54 12.42
C ALA A 170 -20.44 -0.58 11.86
N LEU A 171 -21.30 -1.51 12.32
CA LEU A 171 -22.72 -1.55 11.93
C LEU A 171 -23.50 -0.31 12.39
N ALA A 172 -23.09 0.30 13.51
CA ALA A 172 -23.70 1.53 14.01
C ALA A 172 -23.33 2.77 13.17
N HIS A 173 -22.46 2.63 12.17
CA HIS A 173 -22.04 3.70 11.27
C HIS A 173 -22.70 3.50 9.90
N PRO A 174 -23.75 4.28 9.55
CA PRO A 174 -24.49 4.08 8.30
C PRO A 174 -23.63 3.96 7.03
N PRO A 175 -22.52 4.73 6.89
CA PRO A 175 -21.62 4.59 5.75
C PRO A 175 -20.88 3.26 5.60
N LEU A 176 -20.72 2.53 6.69
CA LEU A 176 -19.93 1.30 6.77
C LEU A 176 -20.83 0.07 6.95
N ALA A 177 -22.09 0.27 7.32
CA ALA A 177 -23.00 -0.80 7.74
C ALA A 177 -23.13 -1.92 6.71
N GLU A 178 -23.34 -1.60 5.43
CA GLU A 178 -23.45 -2.61 4.36
C GLU A 178 -22.16 -3.42 4.21
N ALA A 179 -21.01 -2.74 4.14
CA ALA A 179 -19.71 -3.41 4.05
C ALA A 179 -19.42 -4.25 5.30
N ALA A 180 -19.83 -3.79 6.48
CA ALA A 180 -19.66 -4.50 7.74
C ALA A 180 -20.51 -5.77 7.79
N VAL A 181 -21.76 -5.74 7.31
CA VAL A 181 -22.61 -6.94 7.16
C VAL A 181 -21.91 -7.98 6.26
N HIS A 182 -21.42 -7.56 5.10
CA HIS A 182 -20.71 -8.46 4.19
C HIS A 182 -19.41 -9.00 4.79
N ALA A 183 -18.65 -8.18 5.52
CA ALA A 183 -17.44 -8.61 6.20
C ALA A 183 -17.73 -9.64 7.30
N LEU A 184 -18.75 -9.39 8.12
CA LEU A 184 -19.17 -10.30 9.21
C LEU A 184 -19.66 -11.65 8.70
N ALA A 185 -20.31 -11.67 7.53
CA ALA A 185 -20.76 -12.90 6.88
C ALA A 185 -19.61 -13.82 6.42
N ARG A 186 -18.41 -13.26 6.20
CA ARG A 186 -17.19 -14.00 5.81
C ARG A 186 -16.40 -14.53 7.00
N LEU A 187 -16.69 -14.08 8.22
CA LEU A 187 -16.00 -14.55 9.42
C LEU A 187 -16.54 -15.92 9.85
N PRO A 188 -15.69 -16.79 10.43
CA PRO A 188 -16.17 -18.03 11.02
C PRO A 188 -17.23 -17.76 12.09
N ARG A 189 -18.23 -18.65 12.18
CA ARG A 189 -19.23 -18.61 13.24
C ARG A 189 -18.55 -18.86 14.59
N ARG A 190 -19.06 -18.22 15.65
CA ARG A 190 -18.62 -18.52 17.01
C ARG A 190 -18.89 -20.01 17.27
N GLY A 191 -17.82 -20.77 17.51
CA GLY A 191 -17.91 -22.09 18.14
C GLY A 191 -18.29 -21.94 19.60
#